data_AF-A0A250JPN6-F1
#
_entry.id   AF-A0A250JPN6-F1
#
_cell.length_a   1.000
_cell.length_b   1.000
_cell.length_c   1.000
_cell.angle_alpha   90.00
_cell.angle_beta   90.00
_cell.angle_gamma   90.00
#
_symmetry.space_group_name_H-M   'P 1'
#
loop_
_entity.id
_entity.type
_entity.pdbx_description
1 polymer ?
#
loop_
_entity_poly.entity_id
_entity_poly.type
_entity_poly.pdbx_seq_one_letter_code
_entity_poly.pdbx_strand_id
1 'polypeptide(L)'
;MPTQPRNAAGETCARTRCWARDKKSADGRIPKLTTGQEWLVDASGCLPGSLKDAAALAALFEALIVVLDLKVVGQPQWHVFPEPGGITGLTLLAESHLGIHTFPEHGFAALNVYCCRERQRPDFEALLARHLGATSCVVRELKRGVTA
;
A
#
# COMPACT_ATOMS: atom_id res chain seq x y z
N MET A 1 -52.49 -21.83 16.81
CA MET A 1 -52.11 -20.43 16.49
C MET A 1 -52.06 -19.65 17.79
N PRO A 2 -51.26 -18.57 17.92
CA PRO A 2 -50.44 -17.88 16.91
C PRO A 2 -48.95 -17.78 17.35
N THR A 3 -47.94 -17.36 16.60
CA THR A 3 -47.71 -16.99 15.20
C THR A 3 -46.18 -16.84 15.04
N GLN A 4 -45.63 -17.36 13.95
CA GLN A 4 -44.34 -16.92 13.42
C GLN A 4 -44.39 -15.41 13.11
N PRO A 5 -43.27 -14.68 13.20
CA PRO A 5 -43.01 -13.62 12.25
C PRO A 5 -42.49 -14.23 10.95
N ARG A 6 -43.30 -14.14 9.88
CA ARG A 6 -42.80 -14.05 8.50
C ARG A 6 -42.42 -12.58 8.26
N ASN A 7 -41.34 -12.38 7.51
CA ASN A 7 -41.06 -11.30 6.55
C ASN A 7 -39.54 -11.28 6.35
N ALA A 8 -38.95 -11.10 5.17
CA ALA A 8 -39.43 -11.06 3.80
C ALA A 8 -38.16 -11.21 2.93
N ALA A 9 -38.30 -11.81 1.76
CA ALA A 9 -37.28 -11.79 0.73
C ALA A 9 -37.08 -10.36 0.18
N GLY A 10 -35.83 -10.06 -0.21
CA GLY A 10 -35.40 -8.80 -0.83
C GLY A 10 -34.22 -8.23 -0.05
N GLU A 11 -33.04 -7.97 -0.58
CA GLU A 11 -32.60 -7.83 -1.97
C GLU A 11 -31.13 -8.28 -2.02
N THR A 12 -30.80 -9.06 -3.04
CA THR A 12 -29.41 -9.31 -3.42
C THR A 12 -28.78 -7.97 -3.79
N CYS A 13 -27.78 -7.53 -3.03
CA CYS A 13 -26.91 -6.40 -3.39
C CYS A 13 -25.98 -6.84 -4.54
N ALA A 14 -26.58 -7.05 -5.71
CA ALA A 14 -25.89 -7.16 -6.97
C ALA A 14 -25.50 -5.75 -7.41
N ARG A 15 -24.24 -5.36 -7.22
CA ARG A 15 -23.50 -4.41 -8.08
C ARG A 15 -22.03 -4.25 -7.69
N THR A 16 -21.29 -5.34 -7.55
CA THR A 16 -19.83 -5.33 -7.78
C THR A 16 -19.58 -5.31 -9.28
N ARG A 17 -19.88 -4.18 -9.93
CA ARG A 17 -19.45 -3.93 -11.31
C ARG A 17 -18.07 -3.27 -11.28
N CYS A 18 -17.06 -4.02 -10.82
CA CYS A 18 -15.68 -3.71 -11.18
C CYS A 18 -15.51 -4.19 -12.62
N TRP A 19 -15.72 -3.27 -13.56
CA TRP A 19 -15.47 -3.49 -14.98
C TRP A 19 -13.97 -3.69 -15.18
N ALA A 20 -13.51 -4.93 -15.06
CA ALA A 20 -12.49 -5.44 -15.96
C ALA A 20 -13.13 -5.50 -17.35
N ARG A 21 -13.24 -4.34 -18.01
CA ARG A 21 -13.39 -4.28 -19.46
C ARG A 21 -11.99 -4.40 -20.08
N ASP A 22 -11.27 -5.43 -19.65
CA ASP A 22 -10.12 -5.91 -20.39
C ASP A 22 -10.68 -6.58 -21.63
N LYS A 23 -10.41 -5.95 -22.78
CA LYS A 23 -10.70 -6.54 -24.08
C LYS A 23 -10.11 -7.94 -24.08
N LYS A 24 -10.98 -8.97 -24.15
CA LYS A 24 -10.55 -10.34 -24.43
C LYS A 24 -9.64 -10.29 -25.66
N SER A 25 -8.36 -10.59 -25.48
CA SER A 25 -7.49 -10.91 -26.61
C SER A 25 -8.14 -12.07 -27.35
N ALA A 26 -8.42 -11.89 -28.63
CA ALA A 26 -9.18 -12.84 -29.46
C ALA A 26 -8.45 -14.19 -29.71
N ASP A 27 -7.30 -14.41 -29.08
CA ASP A 27 -6.33 -15.48 -29.37
C ASP A 27 -6.18 -16.48 -28.20
N GLY A 28 -6.90 -16.34 -27.08
CA GLY A 28 -6.79 -17.28 -25.96
C GLY A 28 -5.42 -17.32 -25.27
N ARG A 29 -4.46 -16.46 -25.66
CA ARG A 29 -3.20 -16.27 -24.95
C ARG A 29 -3.46 -15.53 -23.64
N ILE A 30 -2.99 -16.13 -22.54
CA ILE A 30 -2.92 -15.46 -21.23
C ILE A 30 -2.12 -14.16 -21.45
N PRO A 31 -2.65 -12.98 -21.05
CA PRO A 31 -1.91 -11.74 -21.17
C PRO A 31 -0.54 -11.93 -20.54
N LYS A 32 0.54 -11.59 -21.27
CA LYS A 32 1.87 -11.53 -20.67
C LYS A 32 1.77 -10.58 -19.47
N LEU A 33 2.09 -11.08 -18.28
CA LEU A 33 2.17 -10.28 -17.08
C LEU A 33 3.13 -9.12 -17.39
N THR A 34 2.58 -7.92 -17.49
CA THR A 34 3.35 -6.72 -17.78
C THR A 34 4.19 -6.44 -16.53
N THR A 35 5.47 -6.15 -16.73
CA THR A 35 6.47 -5.98 -15.68
C THR A 35 6.01 -4.94 -14.65
N GLY A 36 5.64 -5.38 -13.45
CA GLY A 36 5.48 -4.52 -12.30
C GLY A 36 6.83 -4.04 -11.78
N GLN A 37 6.80 -3.21 -10.74
CA GLN A 37 8.00 -2.76 -10.05
C GLN A 37 7.74 -2.62 -8.55
N GLU A 38 8.77 -2.86 -7.76
CA GLU A 38 8.75 -2.68 -6.33
C GLU A 38 9.92 -1.79 -5.92
N TRP A 39 9.62 -0.78 -5.10
CA TRP A 39 10.65 0.02 -4.45
C TRP A 39 10.78 -0.41 -2.99
N LEU A 40 11.99 -0.86 -2.64
CA LEU A 40 12.41 -1.08 -1.26
C LEU A 40 13.19 0.15 -0.82
N VAL A 41 12.67 0.85 0.19
CA VAL A 41 13.16 2.14 0.63
C VAL A 41 13.55 2.06 2.09
N ASP A 42 14.84 2.20 2.36
CA ASP A 42 15.42 2.20 3.69
C ASP A 42 15.67 3.65 4.11
N ALA A 43 14.98 4.13 5.14
CA ALA A 43 15.10 5.48 5.67
C ALA A 43 15.83 5.45 7.02
N SER A 44 16.90 6.22 7.15
CA SER A 44 17.74 6.26 8.36
C SER A 44 17.88 7.68 8.91
N GLY A 45 18.14 7.77 10.22
CA GLY A 45 18.20 9.04 10.96
C GLY A 45 16.83 9.70 11.08
N CYS A 46 15.75 8.91 11.06
CA CYS A 46 14.39 9.40 11.27
C CYS A 46 14.21 9.84 12.73
N LEU A 47 13.30 10.79 12.95
CA LEU A 47 12.91 11.23 14.28
C LEU A 47 12.14 10.12 15.00
N PRO A 48 12.59 9.66 16.19
CA PRO A 48 11.92 8.58 16.90
C PRO A 48 10.45 8.88 17.24
N GLY A 49 10.09 10.14 17.43
CA GLY A 49 8.69 10.56 17.63
C GLY A 49 7.81 10.27 16.41
N SER A 50 8.28 10.63 15.22
CA SER A 50 7.55 10.40 13.95
C SER A 50 7.41 8.92 13.62
N LEU A 51 8.39 8.09 13.98
CA LEU A 51 8.33 6.64 13.80
C LEU A 51 7.28 5.95 14.68
N LYS A 52 6.83 6.62 15.74
CA LYS A 52 5.78 6.15 16.66
C LYS A 52 4.44 6.83 16.41
N ASP A 53 4.36 7.71 15.41
CA ASP A 53 3.19 8.50 15.10
C ASP A 53 2.43 7.90 13.91
N ALA A 54 1.33 7.20 14.23
CA ALA A 54 0.46 6.62 13.21
C ALA A 54 -0.12 7.67 12.25
N ALA A 55 -0.33 8.92 12.70
CA ALA A 55 -0.84 9.99 11.85
C ALA A 55 0.22 10.46 10.85
N ALA A 56 1.48 10.57 11.28
CA ALA A 56 2.60 10.89 10.38
C ALA A 56 2.80 9.80 9.32
N LEU A 57 2.72 8.52 9.71
CA LEU A 57 2.82 7.39 8.79
C LEU A 57 1.63 7.32 7.82
N ALA A 58 0.42 7.60 8.29
CA ALA A 58 -0.75 7.71 7.44
C ALA A 58 -0.62 8.86 6.43
N ALA A 59 -0.11 10.02 6.84
CA ALA A 59 0.13 11.15 5.95
C ALA A 59 1.21 10.86 4.89
N LEU A 60 2.24 10.07 5.23
CA LEU A 60 3.20 9.55 4.26
C LEU A 60 2.53 8.64 3.24
N PHE A 61 1.68 7.71 3.69
CA PHE A 61 0.94 6.82 2.80
C PHE A 61 0.02 7.59 1.85
N GLU A 62 -0.75 8.55 2.36
CA GLU A 62 -1.63 9.39 1.54
C GLU A 62 -0.84 10.18 0.49
N ALA A 63 0.31 10.75 0.87
CA ALA A 63 1.16 11.44 -0.08
C ALA A 63 1.67 10.52 -1.21
N LEU A 64 2.06 9.28 -0.88
CA LEU A 64 2.47 8.28 -1.86
C LEU A 64 1.31 7.85 -2.77
N ILE A 65 0.13 7.62 -2.18
CA ILE A 65 -1.09 7.25 -2.91
C ILE A 65 -1.44 8.31 -3.95
N VAL A 66 -1.38 9.59 -3.57
CA VAL A 66 -1.67 10.72 -4.46
C VAL A 66 -0.59 10.87 -5.55
N VAL A 67 0.68 10.93 -5.17
CA VAL A 67 1.79 11.15 -6.12
C VAL A 67 1.89 10.03 -7.15
N LEU A 68 1.60 8.79 -6.73
CA LEU A 68 1.70 7.61 -7.59
C LEU A 68 0.36 7.21 -8.21
N ASP A 69 -0.73 7.94 -8.00
CA ASP A 69 -2.08 7.59 -8.48
C ASP A 69 -2.44 6.11 -8.16
N LEU A 70 -2.31 5.74 -6.89
CA LEU A 70 -2.57 4.39 -6.39
C LEU A 70 -4.05 4.24 -6.03
N LYS A 71 -4.60 3.05 -6.31
CA LYS A 71 -5.98 2.72 -5.98
C LYS A 71 -6.03 1.85 -4.73
N VAL A 72 -6.46 2.44 -3.63
CA VAL A 72 -6.60 1.77 -2.33
C VAL A 72 -7.81 0.84 -2.33
N VAL A 73 -7.66 -0.35 -1.72
CA VAL A 73 -8.73 -1.31 -1.47
C VAL A 73 -8.86 -1.51 0.03
N GLY A 74 -9.97 -1.05 0.60
CA GLY A 74 -10.23 -1.15 2.04
C GLY A 74 -9.48 -0.09 2.85
N GLN A 75 -9.47 -0.28 4.17
CA GLN A 75 -8.78 0.64 5.09
C GLN A 75 -7.34 0.18 5.35
N PRO A 76 -6.36 1.10 5.37
CA PRO A 76 -5.02 0.81 5.86
C PRO A 76 -5.06 0.14 7.24
N GLN A 77 -4.25 -0.90 7.42
CA GLN A 77 -4.08 -1.59 8.69
C GLN A 77 -2.83 -1.08 9.38
N TRP A 78 -2.94 -0.75 10.65
CA TRP A 78 -1.84 -0.25 11.47
C TRP A 78 -1.74 -1.09 12.75
N HIS A 79 -0.56 -1.60 13.04
CA HIS A 79 -0.27 -2.27 14.29
C HIS A 79 0.83 -1.51 15.03
N VAL A 80 0.50 -1.04 16.23
CA VAL A 80 1.44 -0.40 17.14
C VAL A 80 1.98 -1.45 18.09
N PHE A 81 3.29 -1.63 18.09
CA PHE A 81 3.97 -2.54 19.00
C PHE A 81 4.16 -1.89 20.37
N PRO A 82 4.31 -2.68 21.44
CA PRO A 82 4.78 -2.19 22.74
C PRO A 82 6.15 -1.50 22.62
N GLU A 83 6.61 -0.88 23.70
CA GLU A 83 7.94 -0.26 23.75
C GLU A 83 9.02 -1.20 23.16
N PRO A 84 9.83 -0.72 22.20
CA PRO A 84 10.16 0.69 21.91
C PRO A 84 9.14 1.50 21.08
N GLY A 85 7.98 0.93 20.74
CA GLY A 85 6.82 1.68 20.25
C GLY A 85 6.72 1.79 18.73
N GLY A 86 7.41 0.92 17.99
CA GLY A 86 7.36 0.88 16.53
C GLY A 86 5.99 0.53 15.96
N ILE A 87 5.80 0.85 14.69
CA ILE A 87 4.54 0.67 13.94
C ILE A 87 4.80 -0.11 12.66
N THR A 88 3.93 -1.09 12.39
CA THR A 88 3.78 -1.69 11.07
C THR A 88 2.50 -1.21 10.42
N GLY A 89 2.60 -0.70 9.19
CA GLY A 89 1.49 -0.25 8.36
C GLY A 89 1.39 -1.06 7.08
N LEU A 90 0.17 -1.41 6.66
CA LEU A 90 -0.08 -2.09 5.40
C LEU A 90 -1.36 -1.58 4.75
N THR A 91 -1.27 -1.17 3.49
CA THR A 91 -2.40 -0.77 2.65
C THR A 91 -2.48 -1.69 1.44
N LEU A 92 -3.65 -2.32 1.29
CA LEU A 92 -3.94 -3.12 0.10
C LEU A 92 -4.28 -2.18 -1.06
N LEU A 93 -3.70 -2.45 -2.22
CA LEU A 93 -3.97 -1.73 -3.46
C LEU A 93 -4.65 -2.67 -4.45
N ALA A 94 -5.38 -2.12 -5.42
CA ALA A 94 -6.17 -2.90 -6.38
C ALA A 94 -5.35 -3.96 -7.14
N GLU A 95 -4.05 -3.75 -7.30
CA GLU A 95 -3.15 -4.67 -7.98
C GLU A 95 -1.83 -4.91 -7.19
N SER A 96 -1.69 -4.46 -5.93
CA SER A 96 -0.41 -4.56 -5.18
C SER A 96 -0.55 -4.22 -3.69
N HIS A 97 0.50 -3.71 -3.04
CA HIS A 97 0.47 -3.25 -1.65
C HIS A 97 1.46 -2.11 -1.39
N LEU A 98 1.20 -1.38 -0.31
CA LEU A 98 2.09 -0.39 0.29
C LEU A 98 2.30 -0.77 1.75
N GLY A 99 3.55 -0.99 2.17
CA GLY A 99 3.87 -1.45 3.52
C GLY A 99 5.00 -0.64 4.15
N ILE A 100 4.97 -0.49 5.48
CA ILE A 100 6.05 0.15 6.24
C ILE A 100 6.26 -0.55 7.57
N HIS A 101 7.52 -0.66 7.98
CA HIS A 101 7.94 -1.09 9.31
C HIS A 101 8.86 -0.03 9.90
N THR A 102 8.64 0.34 11.15
CA THR A 102 9.41 1.39 11.83
C THR A 102 10.08 0.85 13.08
N PHE A 103 11.28 1.35 13.35
CA PHE A 103 12.17 0.95 14.45
C PHE A 103 12.68 2.23 15.15
N PRO A 104 11.87 2.84 16.03
CA PRO A 104 12.18 4.10 16.71
C PRO A 104 13.54 4.12 17.41
N GLU A 105 13.91 3.01 18.05
CA GLU A 105 15.17 2.79 18.77
C GLU A 105 16.41 2.86 17.87
N HIS A 106 16.22 2.71 16.56
CA HIS A 106 17.27 2.79 15.56
C HIS A 106 17.14 4.02 14.64
N GLY A 107 16.09 4.83 14.83
CA GLY A 107 15.79 5.93 13.90
C GLY A 107 15.60 5.43 12.46
N PHE A 108 15.01 4.24 12.29
CA PHE A 108 14.96 3.52 11.01
C PHE A 108 13.52 3.21 10.59
N ALA A 109 13.25 3.29 9.28
CA ALA A 109 12.02 2.79 8.68
C ALA A 109 12.32 2.04 7.37
N ALA A 110 11.67 0.90 7.19
CA ALA A 110 11.68 0.13 5.96
C ALA A 110 10.32 0.29 5.27
N LEU A 111 10.29 1.00 4.15
CA LEU A 111 9.11 1.25 3.31
C LEU A 111 9.17 0.36 2.07
N ASN A 112 8.07 -0.28 1.75
CA ASN A 112 7.89 -1.10 0.56
C ASN A 112 6.72 -0.58 -0.28
N VAL A 113 6.99 -0.16 -1.52
CA VAL A 113 5.99 0.31 -2.48
C VAL A 113 5.97 -0.63 -3.68
N TYR A 114 5.00 -1.54 -3.71
CA TYR A 114 4.83 -2.44 -4.85
C TYR A 114 3.75 -1.90 -5.80
N CYS A 115 4.04 -1.90 -7.10
CA CYS A 115 3.13 -1.52 -8.17
C CYS A 115 3.12 -2.59 -9.27
N CYS A 116 1.94 -3.02 -9.73
CA CYS A 116 1.84 -3.98 -10.86
C CYS A 116 2.12 -3.37 -12.24
N ARG A 117 2.39 -2.07 -12.31
CA ARG A 117 2.73 -1.34 -13.54
C ARG A 117 3.92 -0.46 -13.28
N GLU A 118 4.67 -0.17 -14.33
CA GLU A 118 5.77 0.77 -14.24
C GLU A 118 5.24 2.19 -13.97
N ARG A 119 5.86 2.88 -13.02
CA ARG A 119 5.52 4.22 -12.56
C ARG A 119 6.80 5.02 -12.38
N GLN A 120 6.70 6.33 -12.56
CA GLN A 120 7.82 7.23 -12.30
C GLN A 120 8.17 7.19 -10.81
N ARG A 121 9.47 7.08 -10.50
CA ARG A 121 9.96 7.06 -9.12
C ARG A 121 9.59 8.40 -8.46
N PRO A 122 8.88 8.39 -7.32
CA PRO A 122 8.62 9.60 -6.57
C PRO A 122 9.92 10.07 -5.90
N ASP A 123 9.94 11.31 -5.44
CA ASP A 123 11.02 11.83 -4.60
C ASP A 123 10.88 11.27 -3.18
N PHE A 124 11.33 10.02 -2.99
CA PHE A 124 11.26 9.33 -1.71
C PHE A 124 12.04 10.07 -0.62
N GLU A 125 13.18 10.63 -0.98
CA GLU A 125 14.06 11.38 -0.10
C GLU A 125 13.32 12.58 0.50
N ALA A 126 12.67 13.40 -0.33
CA ALA A 126 11.89 14.54 0.14
C ALA A 126 10.66 14.12 0.96
N LEU A 127 9.96 13.06 0.55
CA LEU A 127 8.79 12.54 1.26
C LEU A 127 9.14 12.05 2.66
N LEU A 128 10.21 11.26 2.78
CA LEU A 128 10.67 10.68 4.05
C LEU A 128 11.31 11.73 4.96
N ALA A 129 12.07 12.67 4.41
CA ALA A 129 12.60 13.80 5.17
C ALA A 129 11.45 14.64 5.76
N ARG A 130 10.41 14.92 4.96
CA ARG A 130 9.26 15.72 5.41
C ARG A 130 8.45 15.03 6.50
N HIS A 131 8.15 13.74 6.34
CA HIS A 131 7.19 13.05 7.20
C HIS A 131 7.84 12.35 8.39
N LEU A 132 9.05 11.81 8.22
CA LEU A 132 9.76 11.05 9.25
C LEU A 132 11.01 11.75 9.78
N GLY A 133 11.39 12.89 9.20
CA GLY A 133 12.65 13.56 9.52
C GLY A 133 13.89 12.76 9.10
N ALA A 134 13.77 11.86 8.12
CA ALA A 134 14.87 11.03 7.66
C ALA A 134 16.03 11.89 7.13
N THR A 135 17.25 11.60 7.56
CA THR A 135 18.47 12.27 7.08
C THR A 135 19.12 11.56 5.90
N SER A 136 18.82 10.28 5.72
CA SER A 136 19.28 9.51 4.57
C SER A 136 18.21 8.51 4.12
N CYS A 137 18.23 8.19 2.83
CA CYS A 137 17.28 7.30 2.18
C CYS A 137 18.01 6.50 1.10
N VAL A 138 17.87 5.18 1.13
CA VAL A 138 18.41 4.26 0.13
C VAL A 138 17.24 3.59 -0.57
N VAL A 139 17.13 3.79 -1.88
CA VAL A 139 16.07 3.21 -2.70
C VAL A 139 16.63 2.14 -3.61
N ARG A 140 16.06 0.95 -3.53
CA ARG A 140 16.30 -0.16 -4.46
C ARG A 140 15.04 -0.38 -5.27
N GLU A 141 15.17 -0.38 -6.59
CA GLU A 141 14.09 -0.72 -7.51
C GLU A 141 14.27 -2.14 -8.03
N LEU A 142 13.21 -2.94 -7.92
CA LEU A 142 13.15 -4.30 -8.43
C LEU A 142 12.06 -4.39 -9.49
N LYS A 143 12.39 -4.90 -10.67
CA LYS A 143 11.38 -5.27 -11.66
C LYS A 143 10.70 -6.58 -11.22
N ARG A 144 9.37 -6.60 -11.27
CA ARG A 144 8.54 -7.74 -10.85
C ARG A 144 7.83 -8.28 -12.08
N GLY A 145 7.95 -9.57 -12.34
CA GLY A 145 7.32 -10.18 -13.52
C GLY A 145 7.88 -11.56 -13.80
N VAL A 146 7.29 -12.24 -14.78
CA VAL A 146 7.76 -13.55 -15.24
C VAL A 146 8.93 -13.32 -16.20
N THR A 147 10.13 -13.70 -15.79
CA THR A 147 11.27 -13.86 -16.69
C THR A 147 10.99 -15.07 -17.59
N ALA A 148 11.05 -14.86 -18.90
CA ALA A 148 10.94 -15.92 -19.91
C ALA A 148 12.23 -16.75 -19.95
#